data_AF-A0A6A5SQQ6-F1
#
_entry.id   AF-A0A6A5SQQ6-F1
#
_cell.length_a   1.000
_cell.length_b   1.000
_cell.length_c   1.000
_cell.angle_alpha   90.00
_cell.angle_beta   90.00
_cell.angle_gamma   90.00
#
_symmetry.space_group_name_H-M   'P 1'
#
loop_
_entity.id
_entity.type
_entity.pdbx_description
1 polymer ?
#
loop_
_entity_poly.entity_id
_entity_poly.type
_entity_poly.pdbx_seq_one_letter_code
_entity_poly.pdbx_strand_id
1 'polypeptide(L)'
;NADVILKRFNNYTSNADESSSSEPEGDGSSWKQLRHLIDAAVKDKAEKPSQKLSAAMHLLQKHQKKSKSLDLQQRKEYHGGAVYWSPRKVREARARESVKQTEKEAEKLQKAETKQLKAAATL
;
A
#
# COMPACT_ATOMS: atom_id res chain seq x y z
N ASN A 1 -8.81 23.90 28.33
CA ASN A 1 -9.63 23.03 27.46
C ASN A 1 -8.81 22.25 26.45
N ALA A 2 -7.78 21.52 26.90
CA ALA A 2 -7.05 20.58 26.03
C ALA A 2 -7.78 19.22 25.93
N ASP A 3 -8.60 18.90 26.94
CA ASP A 3 -9.34 17.63 27.04
C ASP A 3 -10.38 17.45 25.94
N VAL A 4 -10.96 18.55 25.44
CA VAL A 4 -11.90 18.54 24.30
C VAL A 4 -11.19 18.17 23.00
N ILE A 5 -9.92 18.57 22.87
CA ILE A 5 -9.10 18.24 21.70
C ILE A 5 -8.74 16.76 21.74
N LEU A 6 -8.31 16.24 22.89
CA LEU A 6 -8.01 14.81 23.02
C LEU A 6 -9.24 13.92 22.81
N LYS A 7 -10.43 14.36 23.24
CA LYS A 7 -11.70 13.62 23.01
C LYS A 7 -12.04 13.44 21.52
N ARG A 8 -11.62 14.37 20.65
CA ARG A 8 -11.84 14.26 19.20
C ARG A 8 -10.94 13.23 18.53
N PHE A 9 -9.79 12.91 19.14
CA PHE A 9 -8.81 11.98 18.59
C PHE A 9 -8.95 10.55 19.14
N ASN A 10 -9.67 10.36 20.26
CA ASN A 10 -9.80 9.05 20.91
C ASN A 10 -11.14 8.37 20.55
N ASN A 11 -11.30 7.96 19.30
CA ASN A 11 -12.37 7.04 18.90
C ASN A 11 -11.90 5.60 19.11
N TYR A 12 -12.02 5.10 20.35
CA TYR A 12 -12.11 3.67 20.59
C TYR A 12 -13.54 3.23 20.25
N THR A 13 -13.74 2.68 19.06
CA THR A 13 -14.99 2.02 18.68
C THR A 13 -14.99 0.62 19.25
N SER A 14 -15.51 0.45 20.47
CA SER A 14 -15.96 -0.86 20.93
C SER A 14 -17.33 -1.18 20.32
N ASN A 15 -17.28 -1.90 19.19
CA ASN A 15 -18.25 -2.85 18.64
C ASN A 15 -19.68 -2.43 18.28
N ALA A 16 -20.13 -3.09 17.20
CA ALA A 16 -21.50 -3.28 16.74
C ALA A 16 -22.14 -2.12 15.97
N ASP A 17 -21.72 -1.97 14.71
CA ASP A 17 -22.70 -2.19 13.66
C ASP A 17 -22.07 -3.06 12.58
N GLU A 18 -22.76 -4.13 12.21
CA GLU A 18 -22.46 -4.93 11.04
C GLU A 18 -22.70 -4.06 9.81
N SER A 19 -21.68 -3.31 9.42
CA SER A 19 -21.65 -2.62 8.15
C SER A 19 -20.61 -3.35 7.32
N SER A 20 -21.10 -4.24 6.47
CA SER A 20 -20.34 -4.91 5.41
C SER A 20 -19.22 -4.00 4.93
N SER A 21 -17.99 -4.36 5.32
CA SER A 21 -16.75 -3.78 4.83
C SER A 21 -16.55 -4.20 3.39
N SER A 22 -17.46 -3.75 2.54
CA SER A 22 -17.28 -3.67 1.10
C SER A 22 -16.65 -2.30 0.85
N GLU A 23 -15.41 -2.10 1.31
CA GLU A 23 -14.58 -1.10 0.65
C GLU A 23 -14.50 -1.57 -0.81
N PRO A 24 -14.93 -0.76 -1.80
CA PRO A 24 -14.66 -1.10 -3.17
C PRO A 24 -13.14 -1.07 -3.28
N GLU A 25 -12.52 -2.25 -3.29
CA GLU A 25 -11.15 -2.48 -3.70
C GLU A 25 -11.09 -2.02 -5.16
N GLY A 26 -10.91 -0.71 -5.31
CA GLY A 26 -11.01 -0.01 -6.56
C GLY A 26 -9.81 -0.41 -7.38
N ASP A 27 -9.98 -1.47 -8.18
CA ASP A 27 -9.26 -1.69 -9.41
C ASP A 27 -9.02 -0.31 -10.04
N GLY A 28 -7.74 0.00 -10.31
CA GLY A 28 -7.31 1.30 -10.83
C GLY A 28 -8.10 1.78 -12.06
N SER A 29 -8.88 0.92 -12.70
CA SER A 29 -9.89 1.24 -13.73
C SER A 29 -11.02 2.16 -13.25
N SER A 30 -11.59 1.94 -12.05
CA SER A 30 -12.70 2.77 -11.53
C SER A 30 -12.29 4.23 -11.33
N TRP A 31 -11.07 4.44 -10.81
CA TRP A 31 -10.51 5.78 -10.63
C TRP A 31 -10.21 6.50 -11.94
N LYS A 32 -9.79 5.78 -12.99
CA LYS A 32 -9.56 6.36 -14.32
C LYS A 32 -10.88 6.81 -14.95
N GLN A 33 -11.94 6.01 -14.82
CA GLN A 33 -13.29 6.36 -15.30
C GLN A 33 -13.83 7.60 -14.60
N LEU A 34 -13.72 7.66 -13.26
CA LEU A 34 -14.14 8.82 -12.46
C LEU A 34 -13.36 10.09 -12.84
N ARG A 35 -12.06 9.96 -13.10
CA ARG A 35 -11.20 11.08 -13.53
C ARG A 35 -11.58 11.57 -14.93
N HIS A 36 -11.81 10.65 -15.87
CA HIS A 36 -12.27 11.00 -17.21
C HIS A 36 -13.64 11.70 -17.19
N LEU A 37 -14.57 11.28 -16.33
CA LEU A 37 -15.87 11.95 -16.17
C LEU A 37 -15.72 13.39 -15.66
N ILE A 38 -14.82 13.61 -14.68
CA ILE A 38 -14.55 14.95 -14.14
C ILE A 38 -13.83 15.82 -15.16
N ASP A 39 -12.84 15.28 -15.87
CA ASP A 39 -12.14 15.98 -16.94
C ASP A 39 -13.08 16.30 -18.14
N ALA A 40 -14.09 15.46 -18.38
CA ALA A 40 -15.13 15.69 -19.39
C ALA A 40 -16.19 16.71 -18.95
N ALA A 41 -16.52 16.74 -17.65
CA ALA A 41 -17.43 17.73 -17.06
C ALA A 41 -16.79 19.12 -16.97
N VAL A 42 -15.47 19.19 -16.74
CA VAL A 42 -14.67 20.41 -16.83
C VAL A 42 -14.33 20.68 -18.30
N LYS A 43 -15.29 21.19 -19.07
CA LYS A 43 -15.06 21.63 -20.45
C LYS A 43 -14.17 22.87 -20.55
N ASP A 44 -14.25 23.77 -19.57
CA ASP A 44 -13.45 25.00 -19.50
C ASP A 44 -12.20 24.81 -18.62
N LYS A 45 -11.15 24.26 -19.24
CA LYS A 45 -9.85 23.94 -18.60
C LYS A 45 -9.09 25.16 -18.03
N ALA A 46 -9.54 26.38 -18.27
CA ALA A 46 -8.82 27.61 -17.91
C ALA A 46 -9.27 28.24 -16.58
N GLU A 47 -10.35 27.77 -15.98
CA GLU A 47 -10.82 28.36 -14.72
C GLU A 47 -10.03 27.85 -13.50
N LYS A 48 -9.49 28.77 -12.70
CA LYS A 48 -8.80 28.50 -11.42
C LYS A 48 -9.49 27.44 -10.51
N PRO A 49 -10.83 27.38 -10.36
CA PRO A 49 -11.49 26.33 -9.59
C PRO A 49 -11.29 24.91 -10.13
N SER A 50 -11.25 24.73 -11.45
CA SER A 50 -11.16 23.40 -12.04
C SER A 50 -9.78 22.77 -11.90
N GLN A 51 -8.73 23.59 -11.93
CA GLN A 51 -7.36 23.16 -11.62
C GLN A 51 -7.21 22.69 -10.16
N LYS A 52 -7.86 23.40 -9.22
CA LYS A 52 -7.86 23.01 -7.80
C LYS A 52 -8.55 21.67 -7.58
N LEU A 53 -9.68 21.43 -8.27
CA LEU A 53 -10.40 20.17 -8.21
C LEU A 53 -9.55 19.00 -8.73
N SER A 54 -8.91 19.16 -9.90
CA SER A 54 -8.01 18.14 -10.45
C SER A 54 -6.80 17.85 -9.55
N ALA A 55 -6.22 18.90 -8.94
CA ALA A 55 -5.12 18.76 -7.99
C ALA A 55 -5.54 18.03 -6.70
N ALA A 56 -6.69 18.37 -6.12
CA ALA A 56 -7.23 17.70 -4.94
C ALA A 56 -7.51 16.21 -5.21
N MET A 57 -8.08 15.89 -6.38
CA MET A 57 -8.28 14.51 -6.82
C MET A 57 -6.98 13.73 -6.97
N HIS A 58 -5.94 14.34 -7.55
CA HIS A 58 -4.62 13.72 -7.65
C HIS A 58 -4.01 13.41 -6.28
N LEU A 59 -4.22 14.30 -5.31
CA LEU A 59 -3.75 14.10 -3.94
C LEU A 59 -4.48 12.92 -3.27
N LEU A 60 -5.81 12.85 -3.42
CA LEU A 60 -6.60 11.72 -2.92
C LEU A 60 -6.12 10.39 -3.53
N GLN A 61 -5.87 10.36 -4.85
CA GLN A 61 -5.35 9.17 -5.51
C GLN A 61 -3.97 8.73 -4.96
N LYS A 62 -3.09 9.68 -4.67
CA LYS A 62 -1.79 9.38 -4.05
C LYS A 62 -1.94 8.85 -2.62
N HIS A 63 -2.90 9.39 -1.86
CA HIS A 63 -3.18 8.98 -0.49
C HIS A 63 -3.78 7.56 -0.41
N GLN A 64 -4.55 7.16 -1.42
CA GLN A 64 -5.12 5.81 -1.51
C GLN A 64 -4.05 4.72 -1.78
N LYS A 65 -2.85 5.10 -2.23
CA LYS A 65 -1.75 4.13 -2.38
C LYS A 65 -1.23 3.76 -1.00
N LYS A 66 -1.71 2.63 -0.47
CA LYS A 66 -1.12 1.99 0.72
C LYS A 66 0.36 1.73 0.43
N SER A 67 1.25 2.40 1.15
CA SER A 67 2.69 2.11 1.07
C SER A 67 2.91 0.68 1.53
N LYS A 68 3.68 -0.11 0.77
CA LYS A 68 4.11 -1.44 1.24
C LYS A 68 4.81 -1.27 2.59
N SER A 69 4.27 -1.88 3.65
CA SER A 69 4.92 -1.89 4.94
C SER A 69 6.22 -2.68 4.80
N LEU A 70 7.35 -2.01 5.05
CA LEU A 70 8.64 -2.68 5.12
C LEU A 70 8.58 -3.59 6.35
N ASP A 71 8.83 -4.89 6.18
CA ASP A 71 8.82 -5.83 7.31
C ASP A 71 10.08 -5.60 8.15
N LEU A 72 9.96 -4.64 9.06
CA LEU A 72 11.00 -4.25 9.97
C LEU A 72 11.00 -5.26 11.13
N GLN A 73 11.62 -6.43 10.93
CA GLN A 73 11.72 -7.46 11.97
C GLN A 73 12.35 -6.91 13.25
N GLN A 74 11.56 -6.91 14.33
CA GLN A 74 12.04 -6.67 15.69
C GLN A 74 12.97 -7.82 16.07
N ARG A 75 14.24 -7.51 16.41
CA ARG A 75 15.12 -8.52 17.02
C ARG A 75 14.43 -9.03 18.28
N LYS A 76 14.27 -10.35 18.39
CA LYS A 76 13.59 -11.05 19.50
C LYS A 76 14.16 -10.71 20.89
N GLU A 77 15.34 -10.10 20.92
CA GLU A 77 16.15 -9.76 22.09
C GLU A 77 15.76 -8.43 22.76
N TYR A 78 14.88 -7.61 22.15
CA TYR A 78 14.52 -6.29 22.70
C TYR A 78 13.03 -6.22 23.10
N HIS A 79 12.77 -6.22 24.41
CA HIS A 79 11.42 -6.14 25.01
C HIS A 79 11.00 -4.71 25.44
N GLY A 80 11.70 -3.67 24.98
CA GLY A 80 11.35 -2.27 25.30
C GLY A 80 10.29 -1.72 24.34
N GLY A 81 9.16 -1.25 24.87
CA GLY A 81 7.94 -0.86 24.13
C GLY A 81 8.05 0.32 23.14
N ALA A 82 9.23 0.91 22.95
CA ALA A 82 9.48 1.92 21.91
C ALA A 82 10.51 1.40 20.90
N VAL A 83 10.09 1.18 19.65
CA VAL A 83 10.93 0.66 18.59
C VAL A 83 11.61 1.81 17.85
N TYR A 84 12.90 2.06 18.14
CA TYR A 84 13.69 3.05 17.41
C TYR A 84 14.19 2.50 16.07
N TRP A 85 13.69 3.09 14.97
CA TRP A 85 14.09 2.79 13.59
C TRP A 85 15.18 3.77 13.12
N SER A 86 16.44 3.48 13.44
CA SER A 86 17.55 4.26 12.89
C SER A 86 17.62 4.10 11.35
N PRO A 87 18.11 5.10 10.59
CA PRO A 87 18.26 5.02 9.13
C PRO A 87 19.07 3.81 8.66
N ARG A 88 19.98 3.30 9.50
CA ARG A 88 20.73 2.06 9.25
C ARG A 88 19.81 0.82 9.25
N LYS A 89 18.89 0.69 10.20
CA LYS A 89 17.94 -0.44 10.25
C LYS A 89 17.01 -0.48 9.05
N VAL A 90 16.59 0.70 8.55
CA VAL A 90 15.78 0.81 7.33
C VAL A 90 16.55 0.28 6.12
N ARG A 91 17.84 0.61 6.00
CA ARG A 91 18.70 0.07 4.92
C ARG A 91 18.87 -1.45 5.03
N GLU A 92 19.12 -1.98 6.23
CA GLU A 92 19.27 -3.42 6.45
C GLU A 92 17.99 -4.20 6.13
N ALA A 93 16.81 -3.69 6.50
CA ALA A 93 15.55 -4.33 6.17
C ALA A 93 15.30 -4.37 4.65
N ARG A 94 15.60 -3.28 3.93
CA ARG A 94 15.52 -3.24 2.46
C ARG A 94 16.45 -4.27 1.80
N ALA A 95 17.68 -4.39 2.29
CA ALA A 95 18.63 -5.38 1.79
C ALA A 95 18.13 -6.83 1.99
N ARG A 96 17.44 -7.12 3.10
CA ARG A 96 16.83 -8.44 3.32
C ARG A 96 15.66 -8.69 2.37
N GLU A 97 14.82 -7.69 2.12
CA GLU A 97 13.73 -7.83 1.14
C GLU A 97 14.25 -8.10 -0.26
N SER A 98 15.31 -7.42 -0.71
CA SER A 98 15.89 -7.67 -2.03
C SER A 98 16.46 -9.08 -2.15
N VAL A 99 17.14 -9.58 -1.11
CA VAL A 99 17.65 -10.97 -1.09
C VAL A 99 16.50 -11.98 -1.14
N LYS A 100 15.45 -11.79 -0.35
CA LYS A 100 14.25 -12.65 -0.40
C LYS A 100 13.58 -12.65 -1.78
N GLN A 101 13.61 -11.53 -2.50
CA GLN A 101 13.06 -11.45 -3.86
C GLN A 101 13.90 -12.26 -4.84
N THR A 102 15.23 -12.07 -4.83
CA THR A 102 16.13 -12.82 -5.72
C THR A 102 16.08 -14.32 -5.47
N GLU A 103 15.99 -14.73 -4.20
CA GLU A 103 15.86 -16.16 -3.83
C GLU A 103 14.55 -16.75 -4.37
N LYS A 104 13.42 -16.04 -4.21
CA LYS A 104 12.12 -16.49 -4.74
C LYS A 104 12.12 -16.58 -6.25
N GLU A 105 12.79 -15.66 -6.94
CA GLU A 105 12.92 -15.69 -8.39
C GLU A 105 13.77 -16.88 -8.84
N ALA A 106 14.92 -17.11 -8.21
CA ALA A 106 15.78 -18.25 -8.48
C ALA A 106 15.06 -19.59 -8.22
N GLU A 107 14.32 -19.70 -7.11
CA GLU A 107 13.56 -20.92 -6.79
C GLU A 107 12.47 -21.19 -7.83
N LYS A 108 11.80 -20.15 -8.33
CA LYS A 108 10.81 -20.29 -9.42
C LYS A 108 11.46 -20.80 -10.70
N LEU A 109 12.64 -20.29 -11.06
CA LEU A 109 13.40 -20.74 -12.23
C LEU A 109 13.81 -22.21 -12.08
N GLN A 110 14.38 -22.59 -10.94
CA GLN A 110 14.76 -23.99 -10.67
C GLN A 110 13.55 -24.94 -10.71
N LYS A 111 12.39 -24.52 -10.19
CA LYS A 111 11.15 -25.30 -10.28
C LYS A 111 10.64 -25.44 -11.73
N ALA A 112 10.86 -24.43 -12.58
CA ALA A 112 10.50 -24.52 -13.99
C ALA A 112 11.44 -25.48 -14.74
N GLU A 113 12.76 -25.37 -14.53
CA GLU A 113 13.77 -26.24 -15.13
C GLU A 113 13.57 -27.71 -14.74
N THR A 114 13.37 -27.99 -13.46
CA THR A 114 13.14 -29.37 -12.99
C THR A 114 11.85 -29.98 -13.55
N LYS A 115 10.80 -29.18 -13.79
CA LYS A 115 9.58 -29.64 -14.47
C LYS A 115 9.86 -29.97 -15.94
N GLN A 116 10.65 -29.14 -16.63
CA GLN A 116 11.02 -29.38 -18.03
C GLN A 116 11.86 -30.65 -18.17
N LEU A 117 12.86 -30.84 -17.31
CA LEU A 117 13.71 -32.06 -17.30
C LEU A 117 12.89 -33.32 -17.02
N LYS A 118 11.96 -33.26 -16.06
CA LYS A 118 11.05 -34.39 -15.79
C LYS A 118 10.14 -34.71 -16.97
N ALA A 119 9.56 -33.68 -17.61
CA ALA A 119 8.71 -33.87 -18.79
C ALA A 119 9.50 -34.51 -19.95
N ALA A 120 10.74 -34.07 -20.18
CA ALA A 120 11.61 -34.63 -21.21
C ALA A 120 12.04 -36.08 -20.92
N ALA A 121 12.18 -36.47 -19.65
CA ALA A 121 12.56 -37.82 -19.25
C ALA A 121 11.39 -38.83 -19.23
N THR A 122 10.13 -38.37 -19.39
CA THR A 122 8.94 -39.23 -19.40
C THR A 122 8.50 -39.61 -20.83
N LEU A 123 9.30 -39.25 -21.84
CA LEU A 123 9.17 -39.66 -23.25
C LEU A 123 10.06 -40.87 -23.52
#